data_AF-A0A845LXR5-F1
#
_entry.id   AF-A0A845LXR5-F1
#
_cell.length_a   1.000
_cell.length_b   1.000
_cell.length_c   1.000
_cell.angle_alpha   90.00
_cell.angle_beta   90.00
_cell.angle_gamma   90.00
#
_symmetry.space_group_name_H-M   'P 1'
#
loop_
_entity.id
_entity.type
_entity.pdbx_description
1 polymer ?
#
loop_
_entity_poly.entity_id
_entity_poly.type
_entity_poly.pdbx_seq_one_letter_code
_entity_poly.pdbx_strand_id
1 'polypeptide(L)'
;MNFLPETSLMTVNALRAFDCGWMFDCCGKPLSLKGDQTGAAAILSRIEMEIRRHQIPEMIVACPNCHQVFGKHLSIPVTDIYDFLKREGYKLPQTSVPIRVFTPCPDRGTGKIAGSIEALLGSEIVSSKGLPCCGLGMKQPVMAKEALKTIQKTAPEMKAYCASCYGHLSKNGVRMTGHVLSEVMGLEEKPSAGLKKALNRFRPKLWK
;
A
#
# COMPACT_ATOMS: atom_id res chain seq x y z
N MET A 1 8.80 6.78 0.43
CA MET A 1 9.71 5.81 -0.21
C MET A 1 8.87 4.96 -1.14
N ASN A 2 9.21 4.90 -2.44
CA ASN A 2 8.49 4.04 -3.37
C ASN A 2 9.20 2.68 -3.47
N PHE A 3 8.56 1.62 -2.98
CA PHE A 3 9.10 0.26 -3.11
C PHE A 3 8.80 -0.36 -4.47
N LEU A 4 7.74 0.08 -5.15
CA LEU A 4 7.20 -0.53 -6.37
C LEU A 4 6.96 0.56 -7.45
N PRO A 5 8.04 1.20 -7.96
CA PRO A 5 7.92 2.26 -8.96
C PRO A 5 7.25 1.84 -10.27
N GLU A 6 7.41 0.60 -10.73
CA GLU A 6 6.80 0.13 -11.99
C GLU A 6 5.30 -0.08 -11.81
N THR A 7 4.91 -0.70 -10.69
CA THR A 7 3.49 -0.82 -10.28
C THR A 7 2.85 0.55 -10.16
N SER A 8 3.57 1.52 -9.57
CA SER A 8 3.06 2.89 -9.44
C SER A 8 2.82 3.55 -10.80
N LEU A 9 3.77 3.41 -11.74
CA LEU A 9 3.65 3.95 -13.09
C LEU A 9 2.50 3.29 -13.86
N MET A 10 2.42 1.95 -13.82
CA MET A 10 1.34 1.21 -14.49
C MET A 10 -0.03 1.54 -13.90
N THR A 11 -0.12 1.74 -12.58
CA THR A 11 -1.36 2.20 -11.94
C THR A 11 -1.74 3.59 -12.44
N VAL A 12 -0.81 4.55 -12.51
CA VAL A 12 -1.10 5.89 -13.06
C VAL A 12 -1.57 5.79 -14.51
N ASN A 13 -0.92 4.97 -15.34
CA ASN A 13 -1.31 4.79 -16.74
C ASN A 13 -2.71 4.18 -16.88
N ALA A 14 -3.04 3.17 -16.08
CA ALA A 14 -4.37 2.58 -16.06
C ALA A 14 -5.44 3.60 -15.62
N LEU A 15 -5.11 4.44 -14.62
CA LEU A 15 -6.04 5.43 -14.07
C LEU A 15 -6.30 6.63 -14.99
N ARG A 16 -5.45 6.90 -15.99
CA ARG A 16 -5.71 7.94 -17.00
C ARG A 16 -6.97 7.68 -17.81
N ALA A 17 -7.36 6.43 -17.99
CA ALA A 17 -8.60 6.08 -18.68
C ALA A 17 -9.86 6.47 -17.89
N PHE A 18 -9.72 6.77 -16.60
CA PHE A 18 -10.82 7.12 -15.69
C PHE A 18 -10.77 8.59 -15.24
N ASP A 19 -10.15 9.47 -16.05
CA ASP A 19 -9.99 10.92 -15.78
C ASP A 19 -9.41 11.24 -14.39
N CYS A 20 -8.54 10.36 -13.89
CA CYS A 20 -7.94 10.51 -12.58
C CYS A 20 -6.64 11.33 -12.66
N GLY A 21 -6.57 12.39 -11.87
CA GLY A 21 -5.30 13.04 -11.52
C GLY A 21 -4.44 12.13 -10.63
N TRP A 22 -3.15 12.47 -10.49
CA TRP A 22 -2.24 11.72 -9.61
C TRP A 22 -1.33 12.67 -8.84
N MET A 23 -0.96 12.26 -7.62
CA MET A 23 0.03 12.94 -6.81
C MET A 23 0.93 11.93 -6.12
N PHE A 24 2.18 12.31 -5.87
CA PHE A 24 3.12 11.48 -5.12
C PHE A 24 3.57 12.19 -3.84
N ASP A 25 2.90 11.87 -2.73
CA ASP A 25 3.24 12.39 -1.41
C ASP A 25 3.17 11.30 -0.32
N CYS A 26 3.68 11.62 0.86
CA CYS A 26 3.59 10.78 2.05
C CYS A 26 2.29 11.06 2.79
N CYS A 27 1.69 10.06 3.46
CA CYS A 27 0.57 10.30 4.37
C CYS A 27 0.99 10.82 5.77
N GLY A 28 2.28 11.08 6.00
CA GLY A 28 2.78 11.54 7.30
C GLY A 28 2.90 10.46 8.39
N LYS A 29 2.38 9.24 8.17
CA LYS A 29 2.46 8.13 9.16
C LYS A 29 3.87 7.90 9.73
N PRO A 30 4.96 7.87 8.91
CA PRO A 30 6.31 7.66 9.44
C PRO A 30 6.79 8.78 10.38
N LEU A 31 6.38 10.04 10.15
CA LEU A 31 6.72 11.17 11.01
C LEU A 31 5.97 11.06 12.35
N SER A 32 4.66 10.82 12.29
CA SER A 32 3.85 10.62 13.49
C SER A 32 4.35 9.46 14.36
N LEU A 33 4.75 8.34 13.74
CA LEU A 33 5.35 7.21 14.46
C LEU A 33 6.69 7.55 15.13
N LYS A 34 7.43 8.55 14.61
CA LYS A 34 8.65 9.07 15.21
C LYS A 34 8.42 10.17 16.25
N GLY A 35 7.16 10.58 16.48
CA GLY A 35 6.80 11.64 17.42
C GLY A 35 6.72 13.04 16.78
N ASP A 36 7.04 13.18 15.50
CA ASP A 36 6.92 14.45 14.78
C ASP A 36 5.48 14.67 14.31
N GLN A 37 4.62 15.11 15.24
CA GLN A 37 3.22 15.40 14.94
C GLN A 37 3.06 16.68 14.12
N THR A 38 3.90 17.68 14.34
CA THR A 38 3.88 18.94 13.59
C THR A 38 4.18 18.69 12.12
N GLY A 39 5.22 17.93 11.81
CA GLY A 39 5.56 17.56 10.44
C GLY A 39 4.50 16.66 9.78
N ALA A 40 3.91 15.73 10.53
CA ALA A 40 2.79 14.91 10.03
C ALA A 40 1.56 15.78 9.70
N ALA A 41 1.18 16.71 10.58
CA ALA A 41 0.07 17.63 10.37
C ALA A 41 0.31 18.57 9.19
N ALA A 42 1.52 19.13 9.05
CA ALA A 42 1.87 19.99 7.93
C ALA A 42 1.72 19.30 6.57
N ILE A 43 2.04 18.00 6.48
CA ILE A 43 1.81 17.20 5.26
C ILE A 43 0.31 17.10 4.96
N LEU A 44 -0.51 16.76 5.97
CA LEU A 44 -1.96 16.63 5.79
C LEU A 44 -2.59 17.96 5.37
N SER A 45 -2.20 19.08 6.00
CA SER A 45 -2.70 20.41 5.64
C SER A 45 -2.35 20.80 4.19
N ARG A 46 -1.16 20.44 3.70
CA ARG A 46 -0.80 20.67 2.29
C ARG A 46 -1.69 19.86 1.35
N ILE A 47 -1.92 18.59 1.64
CA ILE A 47 -2.78 17.73 0.81
C ILE A 47 -4.22 18.25 0.81
N GLU A 48 -4.74 18.63 1.97
CA GLU A 48 -6.07 19.22 2.14
C GLU A 48 -6.24 20.53 1.35
N MET A 49 -5.20 21.37 1.30
CA MET A 49 -5.20 22.58 0.48
C MET A 49 -5.30 22.27 -1.01
N GLU A 50 -4.55 21.28 -1.51
CA GLU A 50 -4.63 20.86 -2.92
C GLU A 50 -6.01 20.28 -3.26
N ILE A 51 -6.60 19.49 -2.35
CA ILE A 51 -7.97 18.98 -2.49
C ILE A 51 -8.97 20.11 -2.67
N ARG A 52 -8.90 21.15 -1.83
CA ARG A 52 -9.79 22.33 -1.93
C ARG A 52 -9.53 23.13 -3.20
N ARG A 53 -8.26 23.36 -3.53
CA ARG A 53 -7.83 24.14 -4.70
C ARG A 53 -8.34 23.52 -6.00
N HIS A 54 -8.28 22.20 -6.09
CA HIS A 54 -8.66 21.45 -7.29
C HIS A 54 -10.07 20.84 -7.21
N GLN A 55 -10.83 21.14 -6.14
CA GLN A 55 -12.18 20.62 -5.91
C GLN A 55 -12.25 19.09 -6.05
N ILE A 56 -11.24 18.39 -5.54
CA ILE A 56 -11.10 16.94 -5.69
C ILE A 56 -12.24 16.26 -4.92
N PRO A 57 -13.07 15.42 -5.56
CA PRO A 57 -14.23 14.83 -4.90
C PRO A 57 -13.90 13.58 -4.08
N GLU A 58 -12.82 12.86 -4.43
CA GLU A 58 -12.45 11.58 -3.83
C GLU A 58 -10.93 11.36 -3.91
N MET A 59 -10.35 10.76 -2.87
CA MET A 59 -8.95 10.37 -2.84
C MET A 59 -8.82 8.84 -2.97
N ILE A 60 -8.15 8.38 -4.03
CA ILE A 60 -7.89 6.96 -4.27
C ILE A 60 -6.50 6.60 -3.77
N VAL A 61 -6.38 5.52 -2.99
CA VAL A 61 -5.09 5.08 -2.42
C VAL A 61 -4.85 3.59 -2.53
N ALA A 62 -3.61 3.23 -2.89
CA ALA A 62 -3.17 1.83 -2.94
C ALA A 62 -2.61 1.29 -1.61
N CYS A 63 -2.25 2.17 -0.68
CA CYS A 63 -1.55 1.77 0.54
C CYS A 63 -2.51 1.71 1.74
N PRO A 64 -2.61 0.58 2.46
CA PRO A 64 -3.44 0.46 3.65
C PRO A 64 -3.13 1.49 4.75
N ASN A 65 -1.88 1.91 4.87
CA ASN A 65 -1.51 2.98 5.82
C ASN A 65 -2.05 4.34 5.37
N CYS A 66 -2.01 4.64 4.07
CA CYS A 66 -2.56 5.88 3.53
C CYS A 66 -4.08 5.89 3.66
N HIS A 67 -4.76 4.78 3.35
CA HIS A 67 -6.20 4.64 3.55
C HIS A 67 -6.60 4.93 5.00
N GLN A 68 -5.93 4.32 5.97
CA GLN A 68 -6.22 4.58 7.39
C GLN A 68 -5.97 6.03 7.82
N VAL A 69 -4.87 6.64 7.37
CA VAL A 69 -4.53 8.00 7.82
C VAL A 69 -5.42 9.02 7.13
N PHE A 70 -5.49 9.00 5.81
CA PHE A 70 -6.30 9.96 5.07
C PHE A 70 -7.79 9.82 5.39
N GLY A 71 -8.32 8.60 5.52
CA GLY A 71 -9.72 8.39 5.88
C GLY A 71 -10.11 8.93 7.27
N LYS A 72 -9.14 9.28 8.12
CA LYS A 72 -9.38 9.92 9.42
C LYS A 72 -9.21 11.44 9.41
N HIS A 73 -8.58 11.99 8.39
CA HIS A 73 -8.03 13.34 8.45
C HIS A 73 -8.36 14.23 7.25
N LEU A 74 -8.67 13.67 6.08
CA LEU A 74 -9.08 14.46 4.91
C LEU A 74 -10.57 14.74 4.97
N SER A 75 -10.99 15.86 4.38
CA SER A 75 -12.40 16.26 4.30
C SER A 75 -13.23 15.53 3.23
N ILE A 76 -12.59 14.72 2.40
CA ILE A 76 -13.20 14.01 1.27
C ILE A 76 -13.17 12.48 1.49
N PRO A 77 -14.05 11.72 0.82
CA PRO A 77 -13.99 10.27 0.80
C PRO A 77 -12.61 9.74 0.39
N VAL A 78 -12.19 8.67 1.06
CA VAL A 78 -10.95 7.95 0.77
C VAL A 78 -11.27 6.50 0.44
N THR A 79 -10.93 6.11 -0.77
CA THR A 79 -11.27 4.80 -1.36
C THR A 79 -9.99 4.05 -1.67
N ASP A 80 -9.98 2.75 -1.38
CA ASP A 80 -8.84 1.93 -1.78
C ASP A 80 -8.89 1.62 -3.28
N ILE A 81 -7.71 1.45 -3.88
CA ILE A 81 -7.59 1.26 -5.33
C ILE A 81 -8.37 0.02 -5.84
N TYR A 82 -8.55 -1.02 -5.03
CA TYR A 82 -9.19 -2.25 -5.49
C TYR A 82 -10.71 -2.06 -5.60
N ASP A 83 -11.30 -1.39 -4.61
CA ASP A 83 -12.71 -0.98 -4.63
C ASP A 83 -12.99 -0.02 -5.81
N PHE A 84 -12.11 0.98 -5.99
CA PHE A 84 -12.19 1.90 -7.13
C PHE A 84 -12.16 1.15 -8.48
N LEU A 85 -11.15 0.30 -8.70
CA LEU A 85 -11.03 -0.44 -9.96
C LEU A 85 -12.25 -1.35 -10.22
N LYS A 86 -12.82 -1.94 -9.17
CA LYS A 86 -14.04 -2.75 -9.29
C LYS A 86 -15.23 -1.87 -9.68
N ARG A 87 -15.41 -0.73 -9.02
CA ARG A 87 -16.49 0.23 -9.28
C ARG A 87 -16.46 0.74 -10.72
N GLU A 88 -15.28 1.07 -11.24
CA GLU A 88 -15.09 1.56 -12.61
C GLU A 88 -15.06 0.43 -13.68
N GLY A 89 -15.31 -0.83 -13.28
CA GLY A 89 -15.42 -1.95 -14.21
C GLY A 89 -14.11 -2.40 -14.85
N TYR A 90 -12.96 -2.14 -14.20
CA TYR A 90 -11.65 -2.56 -14.66
C TYR A 90 -11.61 -4.08 -14.88
N LYS A 91 -11.25 -4.50 -16.09
CA LYS A 91 -11.31 -5.90 -16.52
C LYS A 91 -10.06 -6.65 -16.09
N LEU A 92 -10.25 -7.69 -15.29
CA LEU A 92 -9.21 -8.64 -14.89
C LEU A 92 -9.69 -10.06 -15.16
N PRO A 93 -8.77 -10.98 -15.53
CA PRO A 93 -9.07 -12.40 -15.48
C PRO A 93 -9.55 -12.75 -14.07
N GLN A 94 -10.71 -13.39 -13.98
CA GLN A 94 -11.18 -13.92 -12.71
C GLN A 94 -10.37 -15.17 -12.37
N THR A 95 -10.03 -15.34 -11.10
CA THR A 95 -9.40 -16.55 -10.60
C THR A 95 -10.13 -17.02 -9.36
N SER A 96 -10.38 -18.33 -9.26
CA SER A 96 -10.98 -18.94 -8.06
C SER A 96 -9.92 -19.47 -7.10
N VAL A 97 -8.64 -19.32 -7.42
CA VAL A 97 -7.54 -19.80 -6.57
C VAL A 97 -7.39 -18.89 -5.36
N PRO A 98 -7.50 -19.40 -4.12
CA PRO A 98 -7.31 -18.59 -2.92
C PRO A 98 -5.94 -17.92 -2.88
N ILE A 99 -5.91 -16.64 -2.54
CA ILE A 99 -4.70 -15.83 -2.51
C ILE A 99 -4.27 -15.64 -1.06
N ARG A 100 -3.15 -16.25 -0.68
CA ARG A 100 -2.60 -16.08 0.66
C ARG A 100 -1.84 -14.76 0.79
N VAL A 101 -2.14 -13.97 1.83
CA VAL A 101 -1.57 -12.64 2.02
C VAL A 101 -1.07 -12.35 3.43
N PHE A 102 0.00 -11.57 3.52
CA PHE A 102 0.38 -10.89 4.75
C PHE A 102 -0.54 -9.70 5.03
N THR A 103 -1.37 -9.80 6.06
CA THR A 103 -2.29 -8.72 6.46
C THR A 103 -1.54 -7.56 7.15
N PRO A 104 -1.51 -6.35 6.56
CA PRO A 104 -0.85 -5.18 7.11
C PRO A 104 -1.66 -4.63 8.29
N CYS A 105 -0.96 -4.02 9.25
CA CYS A 105 -1.54 -3.58 10.53
C CYS A 105 -2.85 -2.78 10.42
N PRO A 106 -3.00 -1.81 9.49
CA PRO A 106 -4.23 -1.03 9.38
C PRO A 106 -5.47 -1.84 9.05
N ASP A 107 -5.31 -3.01 8.44
CA ASP A 107 -6.41 -3.82 7.91
C ASP A 107 -6.69 -5.07 8.75
N ARG A 108 -5.89 -5.34 9.79
CA ARG A 108 -6.02 -6.55 10.63
C ARG A 108 -7.33 -6.65 11.41
N GLY A 109 -7.91 -5.51 11.78
CA GLY A 109 -9.18 -5.47 12.51
C GLY A 109 -10.40 -5.31 11.59
N THR A 110 -10.22 -4.73 10.41
CA THR A 110 -11.33 -4.37 9.51
C THR A 110 -11.51 -5.35 8.36
N GLY A 111 -10.42 -5.88 7.80
CA GLY A 111 -10.46 -6.67 6.57
C GLY A 111 -11.02 -5.94 5.35
N LYS A 112 -11.20 -4.61 5.42
CA LYS A 112 -11.85 -3.81 4.38
C LYS A 112 -11.09 -3.94 3.06
N ILE A 113 -9.78 -3.73 3.07
CA ILE A 113 -8.98 -3.75 1.84
C ILE A 113 -8.85 -5.18 1.32
N ALA A 114 -8.73 -6.18 2.22
CA ALA A 114 -8.81 -7.58 1.83
C ALA A 114 -10.13 -7.89 1.09
N GLY A 115 -11.27 -7.44 1.63
CA GLY A 115 -12.57 -7.60 0.96
C GLY A 115 -12.66 -6.88 -0.39
N SER A 116 -12.10 -5.68 -0.51
CA SER A 116 -12.00 -4.99 -1.81
C SER A 116 -11.18 -5.78 -2.84
N ILE A 117 -10.10 -6.45 -2.39
CA ILE A 117 -9.30 -7.35 -3.25
C ILE A 117 -10.13 -8.56 -3.66
N GLU A 118 -10.84 -9.21 -2.74
CA GLU A 118 -11.72 -10.35 -3.03
C GLU A 118 -12.78 -10.00 -4.07
N ALA A 119 -13.44 -8.84 -3.89
CA ALA A 119 -14.49 -8.36 -4.79
C ALA A 119 -13.96 -8.04 -6.21
N LEU A 120 -12.75 -7.52 -6.32
CA LEU A 120 -12.11 -7.23 -7.59
C LEU A 120 -11.68 -8.51 -8.32
N LEU A 121 -11.03 -9.44 -7.62
CA LEU A 121 -10.39 -10.63 -8.22
C LEU A 121 -11.33 -11.83 -8.35
N GLY A 122 -12.42 -11.86 -7.59
CA GLY A 122 -13.30 -13.03 -7.49
C GLY A 122 -12.67 -14.20 -6.75
N SER A 123 -11.64 -13.94 -5.93
CA SER A 123 -10.85 -14.95 -5.22
C SER A 123 -10.88 -14.70 -3.72
N GLU A 124 -10.91 -15.77 -2.92
CA GLU A 124 -10.77 -15.67 -1.47
C GLU A 124 -9.38 -15.14 -1.07
N ILE A 125 -9.33 -14.22 -0.10
CA ILE A 125 -8.11 -13.73 0.51
C ILE A 125 -7.85 -14.44 1.83
N VAL A 126 -6.89 -15.36 1.79
CA VAL A 126 -6.48 -16.13 2.96
C VAL A 126 -5.45 -15.33 3.75
N SER A 127 -5.90 -14.69 4.82
CA SER A 127 -5.00 -14.00 5.76
C SER A 127 -4.04 -14.98 6.44
N SER A 128 -2.75 -14.63 6.51
CA SER A 128 -1.76 -15.29 7.36
C SER A 128 -2.00 -14.95 8.84
N LYS A 129 -3.12 -15.43 9.40
CA LYS A 129 -3.50 -15.24 10.81
C LYS A 129 -2.39 -15.69 11.75
N GLY A 130 -2.22 -14.98 12.86
CA GLY A 130 -1.22 -15.30 13.90
C GLY A 130 0.20 -14.77 13.65
N LEU A 131 0.53 -14.31 12.43
CA LEU A 131 1.81 -13.64 12.21
C LEU A 131 1.84 -12.26 12.89
N PRO A 132 2.93 -11.86 13.55
CA PRO A 132 3.03 -10.52 14.16
C PRO A 132 3.12 -9.41 13.09
N CYS A 133 3.15 -8.15 13.54
CA CYS A 133 3.46 -7.00 12.68
C CYS A 133 4.83 -7.18 12.00
N CYS A 134 5.00 -6.66 10.79
CA CYS A 134 6.29 -6.74 10.07
C CYS A 134 7.46 -6.02 10.77
N GLY A 135 7.22 -5.20 11.79
CA GLY A 135 8.26 -4.54 12.59
C GLY A 135 8.75 -3.19 12.05
N LEU A 136 8.55 -2.86 10.77
CA LEU A 136 9.12 -1.64 10.15
C LEU A 136 8.77 -0.32 10.87
N GLY A 137 7.53 -0.19 11.35
CA GLY A 137 7.03 1.03 12.02
C GLY A 137 7.04 0.95 13.54
N MET A 138 7.63 -0.10 14.12
CA MET A 138 7.58 -0.35 15.56
C MET A 138 8.65 0.48 16.28
N LYS A 139 8.28 1.15 17.38
CA LYS A 139 9.19 2.00 18.16
C LYS A 139 10.25 1.20 18.93
N GLN A 140 9.90 0.00 19.39
CA GLN A 140 10.77 -0.85 20.20
C GLN A 140 11.60 -1.79 19.30
N PRO A 141 12.92 -1.59 19.15
CA PRO A 141 13.73 -2.34 18.20
C PRO A 141 13.82 -3.85 18.52
N VAL A 142 13.82 -4.20 19.81
CA VAL A 142 13.87 -5.59 20.27
C VAL A 142 12.63 -6.34 19.81
N MET A 143 11.44 -5.82 20.12
CA MET A 143 10.17 -6.38 19.66
C MET A 143 10.07 -6.42 18.13
N ALA A 144 10.58 -5.42 17.42
CA ALA A 144 10.59 -5.39 15.96
C ALA A 144 11.41 -6.57 15.39
N LYS A 145 12.57 -6.84 15.99
CA LYS A 145 13.46 -7.95 15.61
C LYS A 145 12.84 -9.30 15.94
N GLU A 146 12.19 -9.44 17.09
CA GLU A 146 11.48 -10.67 17.49
C GLU A 146 10.28 -10.97 16.58
N ALA A 147 9.51 -9.95 16.24
CA ALA A 147 8.40 -10.07 15.30
C ALA A 147 8.89 -10.56 13.93
N LEU A 148 9.98 -9.96 13.42
CA LEU A 148 10.58 -10.37 12.15
C LEU A 148 11.11 -11.81 12.20
N LYS A 149 11.82 -12.20 13.27
CA LYS A 149 12.29 -13.59 13.47
C LYS A 149 11.13 -14.59 13.48
N THR A 150 10.03 -14.24 14.14
CA THR A 150 8.83 -15.07 14.19
C THR A 150 8.26 -15.26 12.79
N ILE A 151 8.15 -14.19 12.00
CA ILE A 151 7.68 -14.26 10.61
C ILE A 151 8.62 -15.12 9.77
N GLN A 152 9.94 -14.94 9.86
CA GLN A 152 10.91 -15.74 9.11
C GLN A 152 10.78 -17.24 9.40
N LYS A 153 10.46 -17.61 10.64
CA LYS A 153 10.34 -19.02 11.05
C LYS A 153 9.00 -19.66 10.69
N THR A 154 7.92 -18.88 10.66
CA THR A 154 6.54 -19.41 10.66
C THR A 154 5.72 -19.01 9.44
N ALA A 155 6.13 -17.99 8.69
CA ALA A 155 5.35 -17.51 7.57
C ALA A 155 5.36 -18.52 6.41
N PRO A 156 4.18 -18.88 5.89
CA PRO A 156 4.11 -19.58 4.62
C PRO A 156 4.48 -18.64 3.47
N GLU A 157 4.62 -19.18 2.27
CA GLU A 157 4.65 -18.36 1.05
C GLU A 157 3.34 -17.58 0.93
N MET A 158 3.47 -16.26 0.72
CA MET A 158 2.36 -15.32 0.73
C MET A 158 2.70 -14.06 -0.06
N LYS A 159 1.66 -13.37 -0.52
CA LYS A 159 1.76 -12.05 -1.15
C LYS A 159 1.62 -10.95 -0.10
N ALA A 160 1.91 -9.71 -0.49
CA ALA A 160 1.55 -8.53 0.29
C ALA A 160 0.68 -7.59 -0.53
N TYR A 161 -0.16 -6.81 0.13
CA TYR A 161 -0.89 -5.69 -0.47
C TYR A 161 -0.54 -4.36 0.20
N CYS A 162 0.58 -4.34 0.93
CA CYS A 162 1.22 -3.15 1.44
C CYS A 162 2.67 -3.14 0.97
N ALA A 163 3.03 -2.19 0.10
CA ALA A 163 4.37 -2.08 -0.48
C ALA A 163 5.48 -1.97 0.59
N SER A 164 5.20 -1.33 1.73
CA SER A 164 6.13 -1.25 2.87
C SER A 164 6.35 -2.60 3.55
N CYS A 165 5.28 -3.39 3.73
CA CYS A 165 5.41 -4.75 4.25
C CYS A 165 6.18 -5.62 3.26
N TYR A 166 5.82 -5.55 1.96
CA TYR A 166 6.49 -6.31 0.91
C TYR A 166 7.99 -6.03 0.87
N GLY A 167 8.38 -4.75 0.82
CA GLY A 167 9.78 -4.37 0.77
C GLY A 167 10.55 -4.66 2.05
N HIS A 168 9.93 -4.49 3.23
CA HIS A 168 10.60 -4.79 4.49
C HIS A 168 10.79 -6.29 4.72
N LEU A 169 9.76 -7.10 4.47
CA LEU A 169 9.82 -8.55 4.65
C LEU A 169 10.77 -9.20 3.63
N SER A 170 10.68 -8.81 2.35
CA SER A 170 11.56 -9.34 1.30
C SER A 170 13.04 -9.01 1.56
N LYS A 171 13.34 -7.77 1.97
CA LYS A 171 14.72 -7.37 2.33
C LYS A 171 15.28 -8.20 3.49
N ASN A 172 14.41 -8.69 4.37
CA ASN A 172 14.79 -9.51 5.51
C ASN A 172 14.59 -11.02 5.25
N GLY A 173 14.60 -11.47 3.99
CA GLY A 173 14.66 -12.89 3.64
C GLY A 173 13.37 -13.68 3.88
N VAL A 174 12.23 -13.02 4.10
CA VAL A 174 10.92 -13.69 4.13
C VAL A 174 10.50 -14.01 2.70
N ARG A 175 10.01 -15.23 2.46
CA ARG A 175 9.53 -15.68 1.14
C ARG A 175 8.22 -15.00 0.78
N MET A 176 8.32 -13.93 0.01
CA MET A 176 7.18 -13.19 -0.52
C MET A 176 7.01 -13.50 -2.01
N THR A 177 5.84 -13.96 -2.42
CA THR A 177 5.57 -14.39 -3.81
C THR A 177 5.18 -13.24 -4.74
N GLY A 178 4.86 -12.06 -4.20
CA GLY A 178 4.52 -10.90 -5.01
C GLY A 178 3.79 -9.81 -4.22
N HIS A 179 3.35 -8.79 -4.95
CA HIS A 179 2.45 -7.76 -4.45
C HIS A 179 1.15 -7.77 -5.24
N VAL A 180 0.01 -7.76 -4.54
CA VAL A 180 -1.32 -7.93 -5.16
C VAL A 180 -1.58 -6.89 -6.25
N LEU A 181 -1.33 -5.60 -5.99
CA LEU A 181 -1.52 -4.57 -7.01
C LEU A 181 -0.54 -4.71 -8.19
N SER A 182 0.65 -5.28 -7.98
CA SER A 182 1.59 -5.49 -9.09
C SER A 182 1.01 -6.49 -10.08
N GLU A 183 0.47 -7.60 -9.58
CA GLU A 183 -0.18 -8.61 -10.41
C GLU A 183 -1.46 -8.10 -11.07
N VAL A 184 -2.27 -7.30 -10.35
CA VAL A 184 -3.44 -6.60 -10.93
C VAL A 184 -3.03 -5.74 -12.12
N MET A 185 -1.83 -5.14 -12.06
CA MET A 185 -1.26 -4.35 -13.14
C MET A 185 -0.48 -5.18 -14.17
N GLY A 186 -0.52 -6.51 -14.09
CA GLY A 186 0.17 -7.42 -15.01
C GLY A 186 1.68 -7.48 -14.82
N LEU A 187 2.19 -7.20 -13.61
CA LEU A 187 3.62 -7.11 -13.30
C LEU A 187 4.06 -8.13 -12.24
N GLU A 188 5.27 -8.64 -12.43
CA GLU A 188 6.05 -9.34 -11.40
C GLU A 188 7.18 -8.45 -10.87
N GLU A 189 6.83 -7.40 -10.14
CA GLU A 189 7.81 -6.43 -9.63
C GLU A 189 8.37 -6.84 -8.26
N LYS A 190 9.70 -6.95 -8.15
CA LYS A 190 10.39 -7.10 -6.86
C LYS A 190 10.59 -5.73 -6.19
N PRO A 191 10.58 -5.65 -4.83
CA PRO A 191 10.75 -4.37 -4.15
C PRO A 191 12.12 -3.75 -4.44
N SER A 192 12.12 -2.46 -4.78
CA SER A 192 13.36 -1.70 -4.93
C SER A 192 14.17 -1.65 -3.62
N ALA A 193 15.49 -1.84 -3.75
CA ALA A 193 16.45 -1.87 -2.65
C ALA A 193 17.57 -0.82 -2.83
N GLY A 194 18.29 -0.52 -1.73
CA GLY A 194 19.48 0.33 -1.74
C GLY A 194 19.25 1.75 -2.27
N LEU A 195 20.25 2.30 -2.98
CA LEU A 195 20.22 3.66 -3.53
C LEU A 195 19.07 3.89 -4.53
N LYS A 196 18.69 2.86 -5.31
CA LYS A 196 17.59 2.92 -6.27
C LYS A 196 16.27 3.33 -5.60
N LYS A 197 16.02 2.84 -4.38
CA LYS A 197 14.83 3.18 -3.58
C LYS A 197 14.77 4.67 -3.20
N ALA A 198 15.91 5.30 -2.93
CA ALA A 198 15.99 6.73 -2.61
C ALA A 198 15.73 7.58 -3.86
N LEU A 199 16.32 7.19 -4.99
CA LEU A 199 16.15 7.86 -6.28
C LEU A 199 14.72 7.74 -6.85
N ASN A 200 14.03 6.62 -6.56
CA ASN A 200 12.64 6.41 -6.97
C ASN A 200 11.65 7.46 -6.45
N ARG A 201 12.02 8.26 -5.44
CA ARG A 201 11.19 9.39 -4.98
C ARG A 201 11.10 10.52 -6.02
N PHE A 202 12.08 10.63 -6.92
CA PHE A 202 12.13 11.68 -7.93
C PHE A 202 11.54 11.24 -9.27
N ARG A 203 11.42 9.93 -9.52
CA ARG A 203 10.84 9.38 -10.76
C ARG A 203 9.45 9.92 -11.11
N PRO A 204 8.51 10.10 -10.16
CA PRO A 204 7.20 10.64 -10.49
C PRO A 204 7.26 12.02 -11.16
N LYS A 205 8.29 12.84 -10.89
CA LYS A 205 8.45 14.15 -11.55
C LYS A 205 8.72 14.06 -13.05
N LEU A 206 9.05 12.88 -13.55
CA LEU A 206 9.32 12.59 -14.96
C LEU A 206 8.12 11.96 -15.66
N TRP A 207 7.07 11.61 -14.93
CA TRP A 207 5.84 11.08 -15.50
C TRP A 207 5.04 12.27 -16.05
N LYS A 208 4.87 12.32 -17.37
CA LYS A 208 4.02 13.28 -18.07
C LYS A 208 2.62 12.72 -18.15
#